data_AF-A0A7J6KKA4-F1
#
_entry.id   AF-A0A7J6KKA4-F1
#
_cell.length_a   1.000
_cell.length_b   1.000
_cell.length_c   1.000
_cell.angle_alpha   90.00
_cell.angle_beta   90.00
_cell.angle_gamma   90.00
#
_symmetry.space_group_name_H-M   'P 1'
#
loop_
_entity.id
_entity.type
_entity.pdbx_description
1 polymer ?
#
loop_
_entity_poly.entity_id
_entity_poly.type
_entity_poly.pdbx_seq_one_letter_code
_entity_poly.pdbx_strand_id
1 'polypeptide(L)'
;GRFTVEAVSAPHLPHTRLFQAFPQQSYARSSSSADADVAKDKPKANDSQLQHDISKDGELYRPLKSLVPGLKEEWTVKVRVVERTSRRTFHKARVGADGEFFCMQLVDSEGGWIKAVCWDKACAEFSPKIKPGKVYLIRSGRGIAIKAAHKSFNPDGAFEV
;
A
#
# COMPACT_ATOMS: atom_id res chain seq x y z
N GLY A 1 -2.13 -0.76 -17.65
CA GLY A 1 -2.02 -1.68 -16.50
C GLY A 1 -2.87 -1.14 -15.37
N ARG A 2 -3.32 -1.97 -14.42
CA ARG A 2 -4.22 -1.53 -13.32
C ARG A 2 -3.61 -0.50 -12.36
N PHE A 3 -2.32 -0.22 -12.51
CA PHE A 3 -1.59 0.84 -11.81
C PHE A 3 -0.56 1.45 -12.76
N THR A 4 -0.18 2.70 -12.50
CA THR A 4 1.05 3.30 -13.02
C THR A 4 1.93 3.75 -11.86
N VAL A 5 3.24 3.61 -12.04
CA VAL A 5 4.24 4.06 -11.06
C VAL A 5 5.27 4.91 -11.78
N GLU A 6 5.37 6.17 -11.39
CA GLU A 6 6.29 7.15 -11.97
C GLU A 6 7.26 7.64 -10.90
N ALA A 7 8.56 7.60 -11.21
CA ALA A 7 9.57 8.12 -10.30
C ALA A 7 9.61 9.65 -10.40
N VAL A 8 9.52 10.35 -9.26
CA VAL A 8 9.54 11.81 -9.21
C VAL A 8 10.67 12.32 -8.33
N SER A 9 11.21 13.49 -8.65
CA SER A 9 12.15 14.18 -7.79
C SER A 9 11.38 14.88 -6.66
N ALA A 10 11.66 14.53 -5.41
CA ALA A 10 10.96 15.12 -4.26
C ALA A 10 11.91 15.27 -3.07
N PRO A 11 12.75 16.33 -3.06
CA PRO A 11 13.71 16.57 -1.99
C PRO A 11 13.04 16.84 -0.63
N HIS A 12 11.76 17.22 -0.61
CA HIS A 12 11.02 17.62 0.58
C HIS A 12 10.32 16.47 1.32
N LEU A 13 10.25 15.26 0.75
CA LEU A 13 9.76 14.11 1.50
C LEU A 13 10.86 13.65 2.46
N PRO A 14 10.56 13.39 3.74
CA PRO A 14 11.58 13.07 4.73
C PRO A 14 12.47 11.92 4.24
N HIS A 15 13.79 12.14 4.24
CA HIS A 15 14.83 11.21 3.75
C HIS A 15 15.10 10.03 4.71
N THR A 16 14.18 9.78 5.63
CA THR A 16 14.23 8.75 6.69
C THR A 16 15.12 9.12 7.88
N ARG A 17 14.48 9.36 9.02
CA ARG A 17 14.89 8.95 10.38
C ARG A 17 13.74 9.30 11.31
N LEU A 18 13.41 8.41 12.26
CA LEU A 18 12.33 8.51 13.27
C LEU A 18 10.96 7.88 12.91
N PHE A 19 10.94 6.75 12.22
CA PHE A 19 9.93 5.74 12.57
C PHE A 19 10.71 4.54 13.11
N GLN A 20 10.43 4.17 14.36
CA GLN A 20 11.08 3.07 15.07
C GLN A 20 11.15 1.83 14.17
N ALA A 21 12.30 1.15 14.18
CA ALA A 21 12.46 -0.12 13.52
C ALA A 21 11.36 -1.07 14.00
N PHE A 22 10.39 -1.34 13.14
CA PHE A 22 9.38 -2.35 13.42
C PHE A 22 10.01 -3.73 13.25
N PRO A 23 9.70 -4.70 14.14
CA PRO A 23 10.33 -6.00 14.11
C PRO A 23 10.12 -6.67 12.74
N GLN A 24 11.21 -7.09 12.09
CA GLN A 24 11.16 -8.03 10.98
C GLN A 24 10.71 -9.40 11.49
N GLN A 25 9.41 -9.61 11.74
CA GLN A 25 8.93 -10.94 12.08
C GLN A 25 8.75 -11.78 10.82
N SER A 26 9.52 -12.87 10.80
CA SER A 26 9.40 -14.00 9.90
C SER A 26 7.96 -14.49 9.81
N TYR A 27 7.47 -14.60 8.59
CA TYR A 27 6.20 -15.19 8.15
C TYR A 27 6.17 -16.68 8.53
N ALA A 28 6.02 -16.96 9.82
CA ALA A 28 5.73 -18.29 10.34
C ALA A 28 4.25 -18.35 10.69
N ARG A 29 3.55 -19.22 9.95
CA ARG A 29 2.11 -19.44 10.01
C ARG A 29 1.76 -20.13 11.34
N SER A 30 1.01 -19.45 12.20
CA SER A 30 0.37 -20.06 13.37
C SER A 30 -1.14 -19.87 13.22
N SER A 31 -1.83 -20.98 12.96
CA SER A 31 -3.28 -21.07 12.97
C SER A 31 -3.79 -21.15 14.41
N SER A 32 -4.61 -20.20 14.84
CA SER A 32 -5.56 -20.46 15.93
C SER A 32 -6.79 -19.57 15.79
N SER A 33 -7.94 -20.23 15.71
CA SER A 33 -9.30 -19.72 15.80
C SER A 33 -9.59 -19.08 17.16
N ALA A 34 -10.25 -17.92 17.15
CA ALA A 34 -11.09 -17.47 18.26
C ALA A 34 -12.13 -16.46 17.73
N ASP A 35 -13.39 -16.75 18.06
CA ASP A 35 -14.59 -15.95 17.83
C ASP A 35 -14.54 -14.59 18.54
N ALA A 36 -15.14 -13.57 17.92
CA ALA A 36 -15.79 -12.45 18.63
C ALA A 36 -16.72 -11.67 17.68
N ASP A 37 -18.02 -11.77 17.96
CA ASP A 37 -19.10 -10.90 17.53
C ASP A 37 -18.80 -9.42 17.81
N VAL A 38 -18.87 -8.55 16.78
CA VAL A 38 -19.08 -7.11 16.96
C VAL A 38 -20.03 -6.59 15.88
N ALA A 39 -21.11 -5.97 16.36
CA ALA A 39 -22.26 -5.46 15.63
C ALA A 39 -21.91 -4.54 14.46
N LYS A 40 -22.68 -4.70 13.37
CA LYS A 40 -22.74 -3.77 12.24
C LYS A 40 -23.44 -2.48 12.68
N ASP A 41 -22.69 -1.39 12.77
CA ASP A 41 -23.23 -0.07 12.45
C ASP A 41 -22.30 0.60 11.44
N LYS A 42 -22.83 0.87 10.25
CA LYS A 42 -22.07 1.44 9.13
C LYS A 42 -22.42 2.93 9.09
N PRO A 43 -21.52 3.84 9.49
CA PRO A 43 -21.79 5.26 9.33
C PRO A 43 -21.96 5.56 7.84
N LYS A 44 -23.09 6.18 7.49
CA LYS A 44 -23.33 6.74 6.16
C LYS A 44 -22.31 7.85 5.95
N ALA A 45 -21.31 7.60 5.11
CA ALA A 45 -20.34 8.61 4.72
C ALA A 45 -21.07 9.74 3.98
N ASN A 46 -20.91 10.97 4.45
CA ASN A 46 -21.32 12.16 3.72
C ASN A 46 -20.46 12.28 2.45
N ASP A 47 -21.14 12.45 1.31
CA ASP A 47 -20.59 12.45 -0.05
C ASP A 47 -19.68 13.66 -0.36
N SER A 48 -19.59 14.62 0.57
CA SER A 48 -18.94 15.92 0.38
C SER A 48 -17.54 16.05 1.02
N GLN A 49 -17.00 14.98 1.61
CA GLN A 49 -15.67 15.00 2.29
C GLN A 49 -14.52 14.36 1.50
N LEU A 50 -14.73 13.92 0.25
CA LEU A 50 -13.79 13.04 -0.46
C LEU A 50 -12.72 13.71 -1.35
N GLN A 51 -12.53 15.03 -1.30
CA GLN A 51 -11.57 15.70 -2.19
C GLN A 51 -10.61 16.63 -1.43
N HIS A 52 -9.50 16.06 -0.97
CA HIS A 52 -8.31 16.81 -0.58
C HIS A 52 -7.14 16.39 -1.47
N ASP A 53 -7.30 16.59 -2.78
CA ASP A 53 -6.15 16.48 -3.68
C ASP A 53 -5.20 17.67 -3.40
N ILE A 54 -3.95 17.37 -3.12
CA ILE A 54 -2.88 18.34 -2.93
C ILE A 54 -2.26 18.59 -4.29
N SER A 55 -2.23 19.85 -4.71
CA SER A 55 -1.43 20.32 -5.84
C SER A 55 -0.10 20.84 -5.32
N LYS A 56 1.00 20.15 -5.61
CA LYS A 56 2.35 20.61 -5.28
C LYS A 56 3.31 20.27 -6.40
N ASP A 57 4.14 21.23 -6.81
CA ASP A 57 5.09 21.10 -7.90
C ASP A 57 4.45 20.68 -9.25
N GLY A 58 3.16 21.01 -9.45
CA GLY A 58 2.39 20.60 -10.65
C GLY A 58 1.84 19.17 -10.58
N GLU A 59 2.01 18.46 -9.47
CA GLU A 59 1.49 17.12 -9.26
C GLU A 59 0.23 17.14 -8.40
N LEU A 60 -0.79 16.38 -8.82
CA LEU A 60 -2.05 16.18 -8.09
C LEU A 60 -2.04 14.82 -7.39
N TYR A 61 -2.06 14.80 -6.07
CA TYR A 61 -2.06 13.55 -5.28
C TYR A 61 -2.82 13.70 -3.95
N ARG A 62 -3.23 12.58 -3.38
CA ARG A 62 -3.91 12.48 -2.08
C ARG A 62 -2.94 11.99 -1.00
N PRO A 63 -3.08 12.45 0.26
CA PRO A 63 -2.46 11.81 1.41
C PRO A 63 -2.89 10.35 1.58
N LEU A 64 -2.01 9.51 2.13
CA LEU A 64 -2.34 8.11 2.46
C LEU A 64 -3.47 8.03 3.50
N LYS A 65 -3.50 8.95 4.46
CA LYS A 65 -4.53 8.99 5.52
C LYS A 65 -5.93 9.34 5.00
N SER A 66 -6.04 9.98 3.84
CA SER A 66 -7.33 10.31 3.23
C SER A 66 -7.85 9.21 2.30
N LEU A 67 -7.12 8.10 2.15
CA LEU A 67 -7.57 6.97 1.34
C LEU A 67 -8.68 6.21 2.07
N VAL A 68 -9.79 6.00 1.37
CA VAL A 68 -10.96 5.28 1.91
C VAL A 68 -10.99 3.86 1.34
N PRO A 69 -10.96 2.81 2.20
CA PRO A 69 -11.08 1.42 1.75
C PRO A 69 -12.37 1.16 0.99
N GLY A 70 -12.29 0.35 -0.06
CA GLY A 70 -13.46 -0.01 -0.86
C GLY A 70 -13.95 1.08 -1.83
N LEU A 71 -13.37 2.29 -1.80
CA LEU A 71 -13.64 3.32 -2.80
C LEU A 71 -13.03 2.89 -4.13
N LYS A 72 -13.83 2.91 -5.21
CA LYS A 72 -13.45 2.45 -6.56
C LYS A 72 -13.04 3.59 -7.49
N GLU A 73 -12.92 4.79 -6.95
CA GLU A 73 -12.42 5.95 -7.68
C GLU A 73 -10.93 5.83 -7.93
N GLU A 74 -10.47 6.50 -8.98
CA GLU A 74 -9.04 6.65 -9.24
C GLU A 74 -8.41 7.50 -8.13
N TRP A 75 -7.24 7.08 -7.69
CA TRP A 75 -6.46 7.78 -6.68
C TRP A 75 -5.02 7.84 -7.14
N THR A 76 -4.35 8.92 -6.74
CA THR A 76 -2.91 9.10 -6.93
C THR A 76 -2.30 9.42 -5.57
N VAL A 77 -1.21 8.77 -5.20
CA VAL A 77 -0.47 9.06 -3.96
C VAL A 77 0.98 9.34 -4.30
N LYS A 78 1.58 10.30 -3.60
CA LYS A 78 3.01 10.62 -3.69
C LYS A 78 3.73 10.08 -2.47
N VAL A 79 4.55 9.06 -2.66
CA VAL A 79 5.12 8.29 -1.54
C VAL A 79 6.59 7.98 -1.73
N ARG A 80 7.34 7.98 -0.62
CA ARG A 80 8.70 7.46 -0.56
C ARG A 80 8.66 5.98 -0.18
N VAL A 81 9.48 5.18 -0.86
CA VAL A 81 9.74 3.79 -0.45
C VAL A 81 10.75 3.82 0.68
N VAL A 82 10.34 3.45 1.88
CA VAL A 82 11.24 3.35 3.05
C VAL A 82 12.09 2.10 2.92
N GLU A 83 11.43 0.97 2.72
CA GLU A 83 12.05 -0.35 2.58
C GLU A 83 11.25 -1.23 1.62
N ARG A 84 11.89 -2.28 1.11
CA ARG A 84 11.25 -3.32 0.31
C ARG A 84 11.91 -4.68 0.52
N THR A 85 11.16 -5.75 0.34
CA THR A 85 11.72 -7.10 0.25
C THR A 85 12.30 -7.36 -1.14
N SER A 86 13.16 -8.37 -1.23
CA SER A 86 13.43 -9.03 -2.51
C SER A 86 12.16 -9.68 -3.06
N ARG A 87 12.18 -9.96 -4.37
CA ARG A 87 11.16 -10.80 -5.03
C ARG A 87 11.20 -12.20 -4.41
N ARG A 88 10.02 -12.74 -4.09
CA ARG A 88 9.82 -14.07 -3.52
C ARG A 88 8.78 -14.82 -4.32
N THR A 89 8.86 -16.14 -4.31
CA THR A 89 7.87 -17.03 -4.94
C THR A 89 6.98 -17.69 -3.91
N PHE A 90 5.80 -18.13 -4.32
CA PHE A 90 4.87 -18.90 -3.50
C PHE A 90 4.06 -19.87 -4.37
N HIS A 91 3.60 -20.97 -3.80
CA HIS A 91 2.80 -21.96 -4.51
C HIS A 91 1.30 -21.68 -4.36
N LYS A 92 0.56 -21.56 -5.47
CA LYS A 92 -0.89 -21.38 -5.51
C LYS A 92 -1.59 -22.74 -5.56
N ALA A 93 -1.74 -23.35 -4.39
CA ALA A 93 -2.31 -24.70 -4.25
C ALA A 93 -3.62 -24.94 -5.03
N ARG A 94 -4.50 -23.93 -5.13
CA ARG A 94 -5.78 -24.05 -5.83
C ARG A 94 -5.64 -24.30 -7.34
N VAL A 95 -4.61 -23.76 -7.98
CA VAL A 95 -4.42 -23.82 -9.43
C VAL A 95 -3.14 -24.57 -9.83
N GLY A 96 -2.40 -25.13 -8.86
CA GLY A 96 -1.18 -25.90 -9.11
C GLY A 96 -0.09 -25.09 -9.82
N ALA A 97 0.00 -23.79 -9.55
CA ALA A 97 0.93 -22.89 -10.22
C ALA A 97 1.74 -22.07 -9.22
N ASP A 98 2.93 -21.62 -9.62
CA ASP A 98 3.70 -20.70 -8.80
C ASP A 98 3.30 -19.24 -9.08
N GLY A 99 3.38 -18.43 -8.04
CA GLY A 99 3.26 -16.98 -8.10
C GLY A 99 4.49 -16.31 -7.53
N GLU A 100 4.56 -15.00 -7.69
CA GLU A 100 5.62 -14.17 -7.15
C GLU A 100 5.08 -12.91 -6.49
N PHE A 101 5.81 -12.39 -5.50
CA PHE A 101 5.48 -11.13 -4.86
C PHE A 101 6.71 -10.42 -4.30
N PHE A 102 6.55 -9.12 -4.05
CA PHE A 102 7.43 -8.38 -3.14
C PHE A 102 6.59 -7.41 -2.31
N CYS A 103 7.08 -7.08 -1.12
CA CYS A 103 6.45 -6.13 -0.20
C CYS A 103 7.27 -4.84 -0.14
N MET A 104 6.60 -3.72 0.13
CA MET A 104 7.25 -2.44 0.36
C MET A 104 6.51 -1.62 1.41
N GLN A 105 7.27 -0.83 2.17
CA GLN A 105 6.73 0.17 3.08
C GLN A 105 6.80 1.54 2.42
N LEU A 106 5.67 2.24 2.41
CA LEU A 106 5.47 3.52 1.75
C LEU A 106 5.08 4.57 2.78
N VAL A 107 5.65 5.77 2.67
CA VAL A 107 5.32 6.93 3.51
C VAL A 107 5.06 8.16 2.66
N ASP A 108 4.12 9.00 3.09
CA ASP A 108 3.84 10.30 2.46
C ASP A 108 4.43 11.48 3.26
N SER A 109 4.14 12.70 2.82
CA SER A 109 4.58 13.94 3.48
C SER A 109 3.79 14.30 4.74
N GLU A 110 2.62 13.71 4.95
CA GLU A 110 1.73 13.98 6.10
C GLU A 110 1.94 12.95 7.24
N GLY A 111 2.99 12.14 7.13
CA GLY A 111 3.31 11.09 8.09
C GLY A 111 2.33 9.91 8.04
N GLY A 112 1.57 9.77 6.96
CA GLY A 112 0.85 8.54 6.64
C GLY A 112 1.83 7.46 6.18
N TRP A 113 1.52 6.20 6.50
CA TRP A 113 2.29 5.06 6.04
C TRP A 113 1.39 3.87 5.71
N ILE A 114 1.85 3.05 4.77
CA ILE A 114 1.14 1.85 4.31
C ILE A 114 2.15 0.77 3.91
N LYS A 115 1.77 -0.51 4.04
CA LYS A 115 2.52 -1.62 3.44
C LYS A 115 1.77 -2.08 2.20
N ALA A 116 2.46 -2.15 1.08
CA ALA A 116 1.91 -2.61 -0.19
C ALA A 116 2.54 -3.93 -0.62
N VAL A 117 1.77 -4.78 -1.30
CA VAL A 117 2.22 -6.07 -1.82
C VAL A 117 1.96 -6.13 -3.32
N CYS A 118 3.02 -6.22 -4.12
CA CYS A 118 2.88 -6.42 -5.55
C CYS A 118 2.88 -7.91 -5.86
N TRP A 119 1.79 -8.41 -6.44
CA TRP A 119 1.62 -9.81 -6.84
C TRP A 119 1.84 -10.02 -8.34
N ASP A 120 2.40 -11.17 -8.70
CA ASP A 120 2.51 -11.71 -10.05
C ASP A 120 2.97 -10.68 -11.08
N LYS A 121 2.13 -10.32 -12.06
CA LYS A 121 2.46 -9.35 -13.11
C LYS A 121 2.96 -8.00 -12.55
N ALA A 122 2.40 -7.54 -11.43
CA ALA A 122 2.87 -6.31 -10.78
C ALA A 122 4.24 -6.51 -10.12
N CYS A 123 4.50 -7.69 -9.56
CA CYS A 123 5.83 -8.05 -9.05
C CYS A 123 6.87 -8.08 -10.17
N ALA A 124 6.54 -8.74 -11.28
CA ALA A 124 7.36 -8.83 -12.48
C ALA A 124 7.76 -7.43 -12.98
N GLU A 125 6.77 -6.55 -13.09
CA GLU A 125 6.91 -5.20 -13.66
C GLU A 125 7.63 -4.22 -12.73
N PHE A 126 7.28 -4.19 -11.44
CA PHE A 126 7.70 -3.12 -10.54
C PHE A 126 8.91 -3.47 -9.67
N SER A 127 9.18 -4.74 -9.39
CA SER A 127 10.36 -5.15 -8.60
C SER A 127 11.70 -4.58 -9.11
N PRO A 128 11.98 -4.46 -10.43
CA PRO A 128 13.23 -3.84 -10.89
C PRO A 128 13.22 -2.30 -10.85
N LYS A 129 12.04 -1.67 -10.87
CA LYS A 129 11.85 -0.21 -10.95
C LYS A 129 11.80 0.46 -9.58
N ILE A 130 11.22 -0.21 -8.59
CA ILE A 130 11.00 0.30 -7.24
C ILE A 130 12.27 0.16 -6.40
N LYS A 131 12.80 1.27 -5.90
CA LYS A 131 14.02 1.32 -5.09
C LYS A 131 13.78 2.04 -3.75
N PRO A 132 14.35 1.53 -2.64
CA PRO A 132 14.34 2.23 -1.35
C PRO A 132 14.92 3.65 -1.48
N GLY A 133 14.39 4.57 -0.70
CA GLY A 133 14.80 5.98 -0.69
C GLY A 133 14.35 6.77 -1.91
N LYS A 134 13.63 6.19 -2.88
CA LYS A 134 13.06 6.92 -4.03
C LYS A 134 11.60 7.27 -3.78
N VAL A 135 11.14 8.33 -4.45
CA VAL A 135 9.76 8.81 -4.39
C VAL A 135 9.06 8.48 -5.68
N TYR A 136 7.80 8.06 -5.55
CA TYR A 136 6.96 7.66 -6.65
C TYR A 136 5.57 8.29 -6.55
N LEU A 137 5.03 8.67 -7.70
CA LEU A 137 3.59 8.79 -7.88
C LEU A 137 3.04 7.40 -8.22
N ILE A 138 2.14 6.91 -7.38
CA ILE A 138 1.42 5.66 -7.62
C ILE A 138 -0.02 6.03 -7.93
N ARG A 139 -0.47 5.71 -9.14
CA ARG A 139 -1.83 5.98 -9.60
C ARG A 139 -2.56 4.67 -9.85
N SER A 140 -3.77 4.56 -9.33
CA SER A 140 -4.63 3.42 -9.59
C SER A 140 -5.39 3.57 -10.91
N GLY A 141 -5.76 2.46 -11.52
CA GLY A 141 -6.77 2.47 -12.58
C GLY A 141 -8.17 2.62 -11.97
N ARG A 142 -9.12 3.11 -12.78
CA ARG A 142 -10.55 3.12 -12.40
C ARG A 142 -11.01 1.74 -11.95
N GLY A 143 -11.81 1.68 -10.87
CA GLY A 143 -12.37 0.44 -10.33
C GLY A 143 -11.45 -0.32 -9.38
N ILE A 144 -10.25 0.20 -9.07
CA ILE A 144 -9.28 -0.43 -8.17
C ILE A 144 -9.43 0.13 -6.76
N ALA A 145 -10.00 -0.69 -5.87
CA ALA A 145 -10.15 -0.35 -4.47
C ALA A 145 -8.92 -0.72 -3.65
N ILE A 146 -8.57 0.16 -2.70
CA ILE A 146 -7.64 -0.16 -1.61
C ILE A 146 -8.35 -1.09 -0.64
N LYS A 147 -7.64 -2.11 -0.16
CA LYS A 147 -8.17 -3.08 0.80
C LYS A 147 -7.67 -2.73 2.20
N ALA A 148 -8.49 -3.06 3.20
CA ALA A 148 -8.00 -3.08 4.56
C ALA A 148 -6.90 -4.14 4.65
N ALA A 149 -5.82 -3.83 5.36
CA ALA A 149 -4.75 -4.78 5.57
C ALA A 149 -5.29 -6.05 6.24
N HIS A 150 -4.90 -7.21 5.74
CA HIS A 150 -5.23 -8.45 6.43
C HIS A 150 -4.35 -8.58 7.68
N LYS A 151 -4.96 -8.42 8.87
CA LYS A 151 -4.25 -8.36 10.16
C LYS A 151 -3.28 -9.52 10.40
N SER A 152 -3.58 -10.73 9.90
CA SER A 152 -2.68 -11.88 10.05
C SER A 152 -1.39 -11.79 9.21
N PHE A 153 -1.37 -10.97 8.16
CA PHE A 153 -0.21 -10.78 7.28
C PHE A 153 0.44 -9.41 7.44
N ASN A 154 -0.32 -8.44 7.96
CA ASN A 154 0.12 -7.07 8.17
C ASN A 154 -0.51 -6.52 9.47
N PRO A 155 -0.07 -7.00 10.64
CA PRO A 155 -0.71 -6.69 11.93
C PRO A 155 -0.71 -5.20 12.26
N ASP A 156 0.33 -4.48 11.83
CA ASP A 156 0.51 -3.05 12.14
C ASP A 156 0.04 -2.13 11.02
N GLY A 157 -0.19 -2.65 9.80
CA GLY A 157 -0.55 -1.80 8.68
C GLY A 157 -2.04 -1.50 8.63
N ALA A 158 -2.39 -0.25 8.33
CA ALA A 158 -3.80 0.15 8.22
C ALA A 158 -4.46 -0.38 6.94
N PHE A 159 -3.72 -0.39 5.82
CA PHE A 159 -4.26 -0.69 4.49
C PHE A 159 -3.26 -1.51 3.65
N GLU A 160 -3.76 -2.17 2.60
CA GLU A 160 -2.98 -2.87 1.58
C GLU A 160 -3.53 -2.55 0.18
N VAL A 161 -2.65 -2.51 -0.81
CA VAL A 161 -2.98 -2.29 -2.22
C VAL A 161 -2.65 -3.53 -3.01
#